data_AF-V9W1B9-F1
#
_entry.id   AF-V9W1B9-F1
#
_cell.length_a   1.000
_cell.length_b   1.000
_cell.length_c   1.000
_cell.angle_alpha   90.00
_cell.angle_beta   90.00
_cell.angle_gamma   90.00
#
_symmetry.space_group_name_H-M   'P 1'
#
loop_
_entity.id
_entity.type
_entity.pdbx_description
1 polymer ?
#
loop_
_entity_poly.entity_id
_entity_poly.type
_entity_poly.pdbx_seq_one_letter_code
_entity_poly.pdbx_strand_id
1 'polypeptide(L)'
;MSLQKFLDWWFDNSGRLESFDQLQHQVDLFDPPDAEKNRVQPIKSGPASLASVCFEVASSDQLRDTLNGFSDRLNADLVMAHSEAISRGEPVITHPSIDVKLLNGRRFARQYRRVLAPVYFPDGKLMVANFSQDIKFG
;
A
#
# COMPACT_ATOMS: atom_id res chain seq x y z
N MET A 1 -3.75 13.96 3.73
CA MET A 1 -5.02 13.27 4.00
C MET A 1 -4.87 12.49 5.29
N SER A 2 -5.93 12.30 6.07
CA SER A 2 -5.89 11.45 7.27
C SER A 2 -6.38 10.04 6.94
N LEU A 3 -5.99 9.07 7.77
CA LEU A 3 -6.50 7.72 7.73
C LEU A 3 -8.04 7.66 7.77
N GLN A 4 -8.67 8.47 8.63
CA GLN A 4 -10.14 8.53 8.72
C GLN A 4 -10.76 8.93 7.38
N LYS A 5 -10.23 9.95 6.69
CA LYS A 5 -10.75 10.37 5.38
C LYS A 5 -10.65 9.27 4.32
N PHE A 6 -9.62 8.44 4.37
CA PHE A 6 -9.51 7.28 3.48
C PHE A 6 -10.58 6.23 3.78
N LEU A 7 -10.83 5.94 5.07
CA LEU A 7 -11.87 5.01 5.48
C LEU A 7 -13.27 5.51 5.11
N ASP A 8 -13.56 6.78 5.39
CA ASP A 8 -14.84 7.41 5.05
C ASP A 8 -15.11 7.24 3.55
N TRP A 9 -14.13 7.58 2.70
CA TRP A 9 -14.25 7.35 1.25
C TRP A 9 -14.50 5.88 0.91
N TRP A 10 -13.77 4.94 1.53
CA TRP A 10 -13.95 3.52 1.22
C TRP A 10 -15.36 3.05 1.56
N PHE A 11 -15.90 3.45 2.71
CA PHE A 11 -17.25 3.10 3.14
C PHE A 11 -18.32 3.77 2.26
N ASP A 12 -18.17 5.06 1.98
CA ASP A 12 -19.10 5.83 1.12
C ASP A 12 -19.23 5.24 -0.28
N ASN A 13 -18.14 4.65 -0.80
CA ASN A 13 -18.10 4.06 -2.14
C ASN A 13 -18.19 2.53 -2.12
N SER A 14 -18.36 1.89 -0.95
CA SER A 14 -18.39 0.43 -0.80
C SER A 14 -17.20 -0.26 -1.50
N GLY A 15 -16.00 0.33 -1.37
CA GLY A 15 -14.78 -0.15 -2.00
C GLY A 15 -14.69 0.04 -3.54
N ARG A 16 -15.67 0.68 -4.19
CA ARG A 16 -15.55 1.02 -5.62
C ARG A 16 -14.59 2.20 -5.80
N LEU A 17 -13.76 2.16 -6.84
CA LEU A 17 -12.85 3.24 -7.22
C LEU A 17 -13.58 4.43 -7.87
N GLU A 18 -14.63 4.91 -7.21
CA GLU A 18 -15.38 6.11 -7.59
C GLU A 18 -14.76 7.35 -6.93
N SER A 19 -14.67 8.45 -7.68
CA SER A 19 -14.06 9.71 -7.23
C SER A 19 -12.64 9.55 -6.63
N PHE A 20 -11.91 8.51 -7.06
CA PHE A 20 -10.58 8.17 -6.53
C PHE A 20 -9.53 9.25 -6.84
N ASP A 21 -9.81 10.17 -7.77
CA ASP A 21 -8.88 11.23 -8.17
C ASP A 21 -8.40 12.10 -7.02
N GLN A 22 -9.22 12.26 -5.98
CA GLN A 22 -8.87 13.06 -4.79
C GLN A 22 -7.86 12.35 -3.88
N LEU A 23 -7.78 11.02 -3.96
CA LEU A 23 -6.96 10.18 -3.09
C LEU A 23 -5.74 9.61 -3.81
N GLN A 24 -5.79 9.51 -5.14
CA GLN A 24 -4.80 8.83 -5.98
C GLN A 24 -3.35 9.30 -5.74
N HIS A 25 -3.18 10.53 -5.27
CA HIS A 25 -1.85 11.08 -5.00
C HIS A 25 -1.19 10.49 -3.74
N GLN A 26 -1.97 9.95 -2.80
CA GLN A 26 -1.48 9.48 -1.49
C GLN A 26 -1.65 7.97 -1.29
N VAL A 27 -2.17 7.27 -2.29
CA VAL A 27 -2.51 5.84 -2.24
C VAL A 27 -1.70 5.10 -3.29
N ASP A 28 -1.13 3.97 -2.90
CA ASP A 28 -0.54 3.01 -3.82
C ASP A 28 -1.57 1.91 -4.14
N LEU A 29 -1.68 1.50 -5.40
CA LEU A 29 -2.55 0.41 -5.84
C LEU A 29 -1.73 -0.80 -6.27
N PHE A 30 -2.14 -1.98 -5.81
CA PHE A 30 -1.49 -3.26 -6.09
C PHE A 30 -2.47 -4.22 -6.76
N ASP A 31 -1.97 -5.05 -7.67
CA ASP A 31 -2.71 -6.26 -8.06
C ASP A 31 -2.91 -7.14 -6.81
N PRO A 32 -3.97 -7.98 -6.79
CA PRO A 32 -4.10 -9.04 -5.81
C PRO A 32 -2.81 -9.88 -5.74
N PRO A 33 -2.35 -10.27 -4.54
CA PRO A 33 -1.18 -11.12 -4.41
C PRO A 33 -1.39 -12.43 -5.17
N ASP A 34 -0.38 -12.80 -5.95
CA ASP A 34 -0.34 -14.07 -6.66
C ASP A 34 0.26 -15.12 -5.72
N ALA A 35 -0.45 -16.23 -5.50
CA ALA A 35 -0.02 -17.28 -4.58
C ALA A 35 1.31 -17.93 -4.99
N GLU A 36 1.66 -17.87 -6.27
CA GLU A 36 2.92 -18.39 -6.80
C GLU A 36 4.06 -17.36 -6.71
N LYS A 37 3.70 -16.07 -6.60
CA LYS A 37 4.67 -14.97 -6.50
C LYS A 37 4.69 -14.45 -5.08
N ASN A 38 5.75 -14.74 -4.35
CA ASN A 38 5.95 -14.28 -2.97
C ASN A 38 6.32 -12.76 -2.90
N ARG A 39 5.66 -11.92 -3.71
CA ARG A 39 5.90 -10.49 -3.89
C ARG A 39 4.60 -9.78 -4.28
N VAL A 40 4.31 -8.66 -3.63
CA VAL A 40 3.20 -7.76 -4.05
C VAL A 40 3.59 -7.00 -5.33
N GLN A 41 2.61 -6.69 -6.18
CA GLN A 41 2.84 -6.06 -7.48
C GLN A 41 2.17 -4.68 -7.54
N PRO A 42 2.92 -3.58 -7.38
CA PRO A 42 2.36 -2.24 -7.53
C PRO A 42 2.01 -1.98 -9.00
N ILE A 43 0.80 -1.46 -9.24
CA ILE A 43 0.36 -0.95 -10.55
C ILE A 43 0.46 0.56 -10.59
N LYS A 44 0.06 1.23 -9.51
CA LYS A 44 0.10 2.68 -9.38
C LYS A 44 0.74 3.04 -8.07
N SER A 45 1.64 4.03 -8.10
CA SER A 45 2.17 4.62 -6.88
C SER A 45 1.72 6.08 -6.80
N GLY A 46 1.16 6.45 -5.67
CA GLY A 46 0.76 7.83 -5.43
C GLY A 46 2.03 8.69 -5.22
N PRO A 47 2.25 9.79 -5.95
CA PRO A 47 3.47 10.60 -5.82
C PRO A 47 3.71 11.18 -4.41
N ALA A 48 2.66 11.29 -3.59
CA ALA A 48 2.69 11.71 -2.20
C ALA A 48 2.29 10.58 -1.23
N SER A 49 2.29 9.31 -1.68
CA SER A 49 2.13 8.17 -0.78
C SER A 49 3.33 8.08 0.17
N LEU A 50 3.14 7.45 1.32
CA LEU A 50 4.24 7.31 2.27
C LEU A 50 5.42 6.53 1.67
N ALA A 51 5.14 5.52 0.81
CA ALA A 51 6.18 4.76 0.13
C ALA A 51 6.98 5.65 -0.83
N SER A 52 6.31 6.46 -1.67
CA SER A 52 6.95 7.41 -2.58
C SER A 52 7.85 8.40 -1.84
N VAL A 53 7.34 8.98 -0.76
CA VAL A 53 8.10 9.95 0.05
C VAL A 53 9.29 9.29 0.76
N CYS A 54 9.10 8.11 1.34
CA CYS A 54 10.13 7.47 2.16
C CYS A 54 11.22 6.79 1.35
N PHE A 55 10.86 6.22 0.20
CA PHE A 55 11.78 5.50 -0.67
C PHE A 55 12.27 6.34 -1.85
N GLU A 56 11.81 7.59 -1.96
CA GLU A 56 12.18 8.52 -3.03
C GLU A 56 11.88 7.93 -4.43
N VAL A 57 10.73 7.24 -4.53
CA VAL A 57 10.26 6.65 -5.80
C VAL A 57 9.20 7.53 -6.44
N ALA A 58 9.21 7.60 -7.77
CA ALA A 58 8.31 8.43 -8.57
C ALA A 58 7.38 7.61 -9.49
N SER A 59 7.52 6.28 -9.50
CA SER A 59 6.74 5.39 -10.36
C SER A 59 6.48 4.04 -9.68
N SER A 60 5.47 3.30 -10.17
CA SER A 60 5.19 1.94 -9.72
C SER A 60 6.32 0.97 -10.03
N ASP A 61 7.07 1.18 -11.12
CA ASP A 61 8.23 0.37 -11.46
C ASP A 61 9.36 0.55 -10.45
N GLN A 62 9.69 1.79 -10.08
CA GLN A 62 10.69 2.06 -9.03
C GLN A 62 10.24 1.54 -7.65
N LEU A 63 8.94 1.62 -7.35
CA LEU A 63 8.39 1.02 -6.15
C LEU A 63 8.55 -0.51 -6.18
N ARG A 64 8.29 -1.15 -7.32
CA ARG A 64 8.49 -2.60 -7.51
C ARG A 64 9.94 -3.00 -7.27
N ASP A 65 10.90 -2.27 -7.85
CA ASP A 65 12.33 -2.54 -7.65
C ASP A 65 12.75 -2.38 -6.19
N THR A 66 12.20 -1.38 -5.49
CA THR A 66 12.44 -1.18 -4.06
C THR A 66 11.93 -2.37 -3.25
N LEU A 67 10.70 -2.82 -3.50
CA LEU A 67 10.09 -3.96 -2.82
C LEU A 67 10.82 -5.28 -3.12
N ASN A 68 11.32 -5.45 -4.35
CA ASN A 68 12.16 -6.60 -4.72
C ASN A 68 13.47 -6.66 -3.94
N GLY A 69 14.00 -5.51 -3.51
CA GLY A 69 15.17 -5.42 -2.63
C GLY A 69 14.91 -5.79 -1.16
N PHE A 70 13.65 -5.97 -0.75
CA PHE A 70 13.33 -6.39 0.62
C PHE A 70 13.62 -7.87 0.84
N SER A 71 13.83 -8.25 2.11
CA SER A 71 14.03 -9.65 2.49
C SER A 71 12.81 -10.51 2.15
N ASP A 72 13.03 -11.81 1.91
CA ASP A 72 11.94 -12.75 1.62
C ASP A 72 10.87 -12.79 2.71
N ARG A 73 11.30 -12.69 3.98
CA ARG A 73 10.40 -12.62 5.12
C ARG A 73 9.50 -11.38 5.05
N LEU A 74 10.08 -10.20 4.84
CA LEU A 74 9.30 -8.97 4.77
C LEU A 74 8.34 -8.99 3.56
N ASN A 75 8.79 -9.54 2.44
CA ASN A 75 7.94 -9.70 1.26
C ASN A 75 6.78 -10.69 1.50
N ALA A 76 7.02 -11.81 2.19
CA ALA A 76 5.97 -12.73 2.60
C ALA A 76 4.96 -12.06 3.54
N ASP A 77 5.44 -11.26 4.50
CA ASP A 77 4.57 -10.50 5.42
C ASP A 77 3.69 -9.49 4.67
N LEU A 78 4.23 -8.83 3.62
CA LEU A 78 3.45 -7.94 2.76
C LEU A 78 2.37 -8.69 1.97
N VAL A 79 2.72 -9.84 1.39
CA VAL A 79 1.78 -10.70 0.65
C VAL A 79 0.65 -11.15 1.58
N MET A 80 0.97 -11.70 2.75
CA MET A 80 -0.04 -12.14 3.72
C MET A 80 -0.98 -11.00 4.13
N ALA A 81 -0.45 -9.80 4.38
CA ALA A 81 -1.27 -8.65 4.76
C ALA A 81 -2.22 -8.20 3.64
N HIS A 82 -1.79 -8.26 2.38
CA HIS A 82 -2.66 -7.94 1.23
C HIS A 82 -3.74 -9.02 1.05
N SER A 83 -3.37 -10.30 1.17
CA SER A 83 -4.31 -11.42 1.09
C SER A 83 -5.35 -11.38 2.22
N GLU A 84 -4.96 -10.96 3.43
CA GLU A 84 -5.89 -10.79 4.54
C GLU A 84 -6.94 -9.72 4.24
N ALA A 85 -6.54 -8.55 3.73
CA ALA A 85 -7.48 -7.48 3.39
C ALA A 85 -8.49 -7.93 2.31
N ILE A 86 -8.03 -8.68 1.31
CA ILE A 86 -8.91 -9.27 0.29
C ILE A 86 -9.87 -10.28 0.91
N SER A 87 -9.34 -11.22 1.71
CA SER A 87 -10.12 -12.32 2.31
C SER A 87 -11.24 -11.81 3.22
N ARG A 88 -10.96 -10.74 3.99
CA ARG A 88 -11.96 -10.12 4.88
C ARG A 88 -13.00 -9.30 4.13
N GLY A 89 -12.68 -8.79 2.94
CA GLY A 89 -13.58 -7.92 2.17
C GLY A 89 -13.78 -6.52 2.78
N GLU A 90 -12.94 -6.11 3.73
CA GLU A 90 -13.03 -4.83 4.44
C GLU A 90 -11.63 -4.22 4.69
N PRO A 91 -11.52 -2.90 4.98
CA PRO A 91 -10.25 -2.27 5.29
C PRO A 91 -9.60 -2.84 6.55
N VAL A 92 -8.32 -3.23 6.44
CA VAL A 92 -7.51 -3.73 7.54
C VAL A 92 -6.52 -2.65 7.97
N ILE A 93 -6.64 -2.22 9.23
CA ILE A 93 -5.80 -1.17 9.82
C ILE A 93 -4.71 -1.82 10.67
N THR A 94 -3.45 -1.47 10.41
CA THR A 94 -2.28 -2.01 11.11
C THR A 94 -1.29 -0.91 11.50
N HIS A 95 -0.37 -1.24 12.42
CA HIS A 95 0.71 -0.35 12.88
C HIS A 95 2.08 -1.00 12.62
N PRO A 96 2.44 -1.26 11.35
CA PRO A 96 3.70 -1.92 11.02
C PRO A 96 4.92 -1.08 11.41
N SER A 97 6.01 -1.81 11.67
CA SER A 97 7.37 -1.25 11.69
C SER A 97 8.12 -1.82 10.49
N ILE A 98 8.89 -0.98 9.80
CA ILE A 98 9.79 -1.40 8.73
C ILE A 98 11.21 -1.02 9.10
N ASP A 99 12.16 -1.89 8.79
CA ASP A 99 13.60 -1.64 8.91
C ASP A 99 14.30 -2.35 7.74
N VAL A 100 14.68 -1.56 6.74
CA VAL A 100 15.21 -2.05 5.47
C VAL A 100 16.43 -1.24 5.04
N LYS A 101 17.29 -1.88 4.23
CA LYS A 101 18.35 -1.18 3.51
C LYS A 101 17.86 -0.92 2.08
N LEU A 102 17.75 0.34 1.71
CA LEU A 102 17.36 0.76 0.36
C LEU A 102 18.50 0.52 -0.63
N LEU A 103 18.18 0.52 -1.93
CA LEU A 103 19.14 0.28 -3.01
C LEU A 103 20.30 1.28 -3.03
N ASN A 104 20.06 2.53 -2.61
CA ASN A 104 21.09 3.56 -2.45
C ASN A 104 21.97 3.38 -1.19
N GLY A 105 21.82 2.27 -0.47
CA GLY A 105 22.58 1.92 0.72
C GLY A 105 22.08 2.53 2.02
N ARG A 106 21.10 3.45 1.99
CA ARG A 106 20.51 4.06 3.18
C ARG A 106 19.69 3.03 3.97
N ARG A 107 19.82 3.04 5.29
CA ARG A 107 18.89 2.33 6.17
C ARG A 107 17.65 3.18 6.38
N PHE A 108 16.48 2.57 6.26
CA PHE A 108 15.19 3.19 6.51
C PHE A 108 14.47 2.38 7.59
N ALA A 109 14.24 3.00 8.75
CA ALA A 109 13.55 2.38 9.87
C ALA A 109 12.43 3.29 10.38
N ARG A 110 11.18 2.81 10.38
CA ARG A 110 10.01 3.63 10.77
C ARG A 110 8.80 2.82 11.21
N GLN A 111 8.03 3.39 12.13
CA GLN A 111 6.67 2.94 12.45
C GLN A 111 5.66 3.83 11.73
N TYR A 112 4.58 3.23 11.22
CA TYR A 112 3.54 3.96 10.51
C TYR A 112 2.18 3.30 10.71
N ARG A 113 1.11 4.04 10.45
CA ARG A 113 -0.24 3.48 10.32
C ARG A 113 -0.45 3.09 8.87
N ARG A 114 -1.07 1.94 8.65
CA ARG A 114 -1.38 1.43 7.32
C ARG A 114 -2.83 0.97 7.27
N VAL A 115 -3.51 1.30 6.17
CA VAL A 115 -4.76 0.69 5.75
C VAL A 115 -4.52 -0.05 4.45
N LEU A 116 -4.83 -1.34 4.45
CA LEU A 116 -4.98 -2.13 3.23
C LEU A 116 -6.47 -2.36 3.02
N ALA A 117 -6.99 -2.00 1.86
CA ALA A 117 -8.41 -2.15 1.56
C ALA A 117 -8.62 -2.79 0.19
N PRO A 118 -9.52 -3.77 0.06
CA PRO A 118 -9.91 -4.27 -1.26
C PRO A 118 -10.68 -3.18 -1.99
N VAL A 119 -10.35 -2.94 -3.26
CA VAL A 119 -11.04 -1.96 -4.09
C VAL A 119 -11.33 -2.51 -5.48
N TYR A 120 -12.39 -2.02 -6.10
CA TYR A 120 -12.89 -2.54 -7.37
C TYR A 120 -12.92 -1.44 -8.44
N PHE A 121 -12.36 -1.72 -9.61
CA PHE A 121 -12.59 -0.91 -10.80
C PHE A 121 -14.05 -1.04 -11.30
N PRO A 122 -14.51 -0.11 -12.15
CA PRO A 122 -15.87 -0.18 -12.71
C PRO A 122 -16.18 -1.47 -13.48
N ASP A 123 -15.16 -2.13 -14.04
CA ASP A 123 -15.27 -3.43 -14.72
C ASP A 123 -15.31 -4.63 -13.76
N GLY A 124 -15.26 -4.38 -12.45
CA GLY A 124 -15.22 -5.41 -11.41
C GLY A 124 -13.82 -5.93 -11.09
N LYS A 125 -12.75 -5.43 -11.75
CA LYS A 125 -11.38 -5.87 -11.43
C LYS A 125 -11.03 -5.50 -9.99
N LEU A 126 -10.72 -6.52 -9.18
CA LEU A 126 -10.24 -6.37 -7.81
C LEU A 126 -8.78 -5.89 -7.78
N MET A 127 -8.51 -5.02 -6.82
CA MET A 127 -7.22 -4.43 -6.50
C MET A 127 -7.07 -4.30 -4.98
N VAL A 128 -5.87 -3.98 -4.51
CA VAL A 128 -5.63 -3.57 -3.13
C VAL A 128 -5.15 -2.13 -3.09
N ALA A 129 -5.86 -1.28 -2.35
CA ALA A 129 -5.42 0.07 -2.03
C ALA A 129 -4.62 0.06 -0.73
N ASN A 130 -3.43 0.66 -0.77
CA ASN A 130 -2.57 0.86 0.38
C ASN A 130 -2.47 2.36 0.68
N PHE A 131 -3.09 2.77 1.79
CA PHE A 131 -2.90 4.09 2.36
C PHE A 131 -2.05 3.98 3.62
N SER A 132 -0.94 4.72 3.65
CA SER A 132 -0.04 4.73 4.80
C SER A 132 0.18 6.16 5.30
N GLN A 133 0.20 6.32 6.61
CA GLN A 133 0.38 7.60 7.28
C GLN A 133 1.46 7.45 8.35
N ASP A 134 2.45 8.33 8.29
CA ASP A 134 3.51 8.42 9.28
C ASP A 134 2.95 8.69 10.69
N ILE A 135 3.47 7.97 11.68
CA ILE A 135 3.17 8.25 13.09
C ILE A 135 4.18 9.31 13.53
N LYS A 136 3.80 10.58 13.42
CA LYS A 136 4.59 11.65 14.03
C LYS A 136 4.54 11.47 15.55
N PHE A 137 5.67 11.12 16.15
CA PHE A 137 5.88 11.38 17.57
C PHE A 137 5.97 12.90 17.70
N GLY A 138 4.96 13.49 18.34
CA GLY A 138 5.00 14.88 18.81
C GLY A 138 5.95 15.02 19.98
#